data_AF-A0A2P6SIS9-F1
#
_entry.id   AF-A0A2P6SIS9-F1
#
_cell.length_a   1.000
_cell.length_b   1.000
_cell.length_c   1.000
_cell.angle_alpha   90.00
_cell.angle_beta   90.00
_cell.angle_gamma   90.00
#
_symmetry.space_group_name_H-M   'P 1'
#
loop_
_entity.id
_entity.type
_entity.pdbx_description
1 polymer ?
#
loop_
_entity_poly.entity_id
_entity_poly.type
_entity_poly.pdbx_seq_one_letter_code
_entity_poly.pdbx_strand_id
1 'polypeptide(L)'
;MLDYFFTSCASMTDLKHAMSMNRFLVVYGGNEHIDELETLSQKRALDTFHLDGKKWGINLQPLSGSPANFEVYIAVLNPHDRIMKDLVLGVDLETAINNVVFSALQSGPHNHTIGGLAVCLKHAQSTEFKAYQNQDIQELLAAWKPYFDA
;
A
#
# COMPACT_ATOMS: atom_id res chain seq x y z
N MET A 1 -9.05 11.75 -6.16
CA MET A 1 -9.23 10.92 -7.38
C MET A 1 -7.95 10.17 -7.78
N LEU A 2 -6.98 9.99 -6.85
CA LEU A 2 -5.78 9.16 -7.05
C LEU A 2 -5.85 7.83 -6.29
N ASP A 3 -6.74 7.71 -5.30
CA ASP A 3 -6.92 6.49 -4.50
C ASP A 3 -7.63 5.35 -5.25
N TYR A 4 -8.35 5.67 -6.33
CA TYR A 4 -9.10 4.67 -7.11
C TYR A 4 -8.28 3.97 -8.20
N PHE A 5 -7.20 4.58 -8.70
CA PHE A 5 -6.47 4.05 -9.86
C PHE A 5 -5.56 2.87 -9.50
N PHE A 6 -5.06 2.80 -8.26
CA PHE A 6 -4.24 1.67 -7.83
C PHE A 6 -5.04 0.42 -7.47
N THR A 7 -6.36 0.55 -7.25
CA THR A 7 -7.22 -0.58 -6.81
C THR A 7 -7.90 -1.29 -7.98
N SER A 8 -7.96 -0.70 -9.19
CA SER A 8 -8.75 -1.24 -10.31
C SER A 8 -8.06 -2.32 -11.16
N CYS A 9 -6.78 -2.63 -10.95
CA CYS A 9 -6.06 -3.62 -11.78
C CYS A 9 -6.18 -5.09 -11.27
N ALA A 10 -6.79 -5.35 -10.12
CA ALA A 10 -6.63 -6.64 -9.44
C ALA A 10 -7.82 -7.63 -9.55
N SER A 11 -8.77 -7.45 -10.48
CA SER A 11 -9.90 -8.39 -10.62
C SER A 11 -9.74 -9.34 -11.82
N MET A 12 -9.02 -10.46 -11.65
CA MET A 12 -9.36 -11.74 -12.28
C MET A 12 -8.44 -12.87 -11.79
N THR A 13 -9.07 -13.94 -11.30
CA THR A 13 -8.56 -15.29 -10.97
C THR A 13 -8.00 -15.55 -9.56
N ASP A 14 -8.91 -16.07 -8.72
CA ASP A 14 -8.64 -16.85 -7.51
C ASP A 14 -7.99 -18.21 -7.82
N LEU A 15 -6.94 -18.56 -7.06
CA LEU A 15 -6.61 -19.90 -6.51
C LEU A 15 -5.10 -19.99 -6.20
N LYS A 16 -4.72 -19.79 -4.93
CA LYS A 16 -3.84 -20.66 -4.10
C LYS A 16 -3.26 -19.87 -2.91
N HIS A 17 -3.43 -20.45 -1.73
CA HIS A 17 -2.91 -19.97 -0.45
C HIS A 17 -1.39 -19.73 -0.52
N ALA A 18 -0.97 -18.49 -0.31
CA ALA A 18 0.39 -18.16 0.08
C ALA A 18 0.33 -16.87 0.91
N MET A 19 1.08 -16.80 2.01
CA MET A 19 0.96 -15.73 3.00
C MET A 19 2.33 -15.15 3.41
N SER A 20 2.46 -13.82 3.59
CA SER A 20 3.74 -13.10 3.52
C SER A 20 3.93 -12.01 4.62
N MET A 21 5.04 -11.26 4.54
CA MET A 21 5.79 -10.39 5.48
C MET A 21 6.49 -11.01 6.72
N ASN A 22 7.75 -11.39 6.48
CA ASN A 22 9.00 -11.32 7.29
C ASN A 22 9.09 -11.84 8.74
N ARG A 23 8.04 -12.43 9.31
CA ARG A 23 8.20 -13.25 10.53
C ARG A 23 7.34 -14.51 10.54
N PHE A 24 6.76 -14.88 9.40
CA PHE A 24 5.80 -15.98 9.33
C PHE A 24 5.90 -16.84 8.06
N LEU A 25 7.00 -16.74 7.31
CA LEU A 25 7.35 -17.64 6.19
C LEU A 25 7.55 -19.12 6.60
N VAL A 26 7.26 -19.44 7.86
CA VAL A 26 7.60 -20.71 8.51
C VAL A 26 6.39 -21.63 8.64
N VAL A 27 5.15 -21.16 8.42
CA VAL A 27 3.95 -22.00 8.64
C VAL A 27 3.70 -22.96 7.50
N TYR A 28 3.91 -22.51 6.27
CA TYR A 28 3.78 -23.31 5.06
C TYR A 28 5.08 -23.17 4.26
N GLY A 29 5.71 -24.29 3.91
CA GLY A 29 6.93 -24.27 3.09
C GLY A 29 6.65 -23.93 1.62
N GLY A 30 7.69 -23.56 0.87
CA GLY A 30 7.62 -23.34 -0.59
C GLY A 30 7.19 -21.93 -1.02
N ASN A 31 7.48 -20.90 -0.21
CA ASN A 31 7.10 -19.51 -0.49
C ASN A 31 8.22 -18.69 -1.14
N GLU A 32 9.31 -19.30 -1.62
CA GLU A 32 10.52 -18.56 -2.03
C GLU A 32 10.23 -17.48 -3.09
N HIS A 33 9.37 -17.79 -4.05
CA HIS A 33 8.98 -16.84 -5.10
C HIS A 33 8.03 -15.74 -4.62
N ILE A 34 7.22 -16.03 -3.61
CA ILE A 34 6.30 -15.07 -3.01
C ILE A 34 7.11 -14.04 -2.21
N ASP A 35 8.16 -14.49 -1.53
CA ASP A 35 9.06 -13.65 -0.74
C ASP A 35 9.87 -12.70 -1.64
N GLU A 36 10.37 -13.23 -2.74
CA GLU A 36 11.02 -12.44 -3.79
C GLU A 36 10.08 -11.37 -4.35
N LEU A 37 8.83 -11.75 -4.63
CA LEU A 37 7.83 -10.83 -5.18
C LEU A 37 7.48 -9.72 -4.19
N GLU A 38 7.27 -10.05 -2.93
CA GLU A 38 6.93 -9.07 -1.90
C GLU A 38 8.10 -8.10 -1.65
N THR A 39 9.32 -8.63 -1.51
CA THR A 39 10.54 -7.84 -1.33
C THR A 39 10.75 -6.89 -2.51
N LEU A 40 10.57 -7.38 -3.74
CA LEU A 40 10.66 -6.57 -4.95
C LEU A 40 9.62 -5.43 -4.95
N SER A 41 8.39 -5.74 -4.55
CA SER A 41 7.29 -4.78 -4.55
C SER A 41 7.51 -3.70 -3.51
N GLN A 42 7.97 -4.05 -2.30
CA GLN A 42 8.31 -3.09 -1.25
C GLN A 42 9.44 -2.17 -1.67
N LYS A 43 10.50 -2.73 -2.27
CA LYS A 43 11.60 -1.94 -2.82
C LYS A 43 11.12 -0.95 -3.86
N ARG A 44 10.30 -1.40 -4.82
CA ARG A 44 9.71 -0.52 -5.84
C ARG A 44 8.84 0.57 -5.22
N ALA A 45 8.09 0.27 -4.16
CA ALA A 45 7.29 1.28 -3.46
C ALA A 45 8.18 2.35 -2.83
N LEU A 46 9.20 1.96 -2.06
CA LEU A 46 10.17 2.88 -1.47
C LEU A 46 10.85 3.74 -2.53
N ASP A 47 11.32 3.13 -3.63
CA ASP A 47 11.99 3.83 -4.73
C ASP A 47 11.05 4.83 -5.44
N THR A 48 9.79 4.44 -5.69
CA THR A 48 8.79 5.30 -6.36
C THR A 48 8.45 6.53 -5.55
N PHE A 49 8.40 6.41 -4.22
CA PHE A 49 8.12 7.52 -3.31
C PHE A 49 9.37 8.20 -2.76
N HIS A 50 10.57 7.81 -3.24
CA HIS A 50 11.85 8.36 -2.81
C HIS A 50 12.08 8.28 -1.29
N LEU A 51 11.70 7.16 -0.68
CA LEU A 51 11.76 6.93 0.75
C LEU A 51 13.04 6.16 1.14
N ASP A 52 13.64 6.55 2.26
CA ASP A 52 14.75 5.81 2.87
C ASP A 52 14.20 4.60 3.62
N GLY A 53 14.55 3.38 3.17
CA GLY A 53 14.13 2.12 3.78
C GLY A 53 14.62 1.91 5.23
N LYS A 54 15.54 2.74 5.74
CA LYS A 54 15.90 2.76 7.17
C LYS A 54 14.91 3.54 8.04
N LYS A 55 14.14 4.43 7.43
CA LYS A 55 13.17 5.31 8.10
C LYS A 55 11.72 4.91 7.82
N TRP A 56 11.50 4.24 6.70
CA TRP A 56 10.16 3.88 6.22
C TRP A 56 10.06 2.38 5.98
N GLY A 57 9.05 1.78 6.59
CA GLY A 57 8.55 0.45 6.23
C GLY A 57 7.34 0.56 5.30
N ILE A 58 7.10 -0.49 4.52
CA ILE A 58 5.94 -0.59 3.61
C ILE A 58 5.21 -1.91 3.86
N ASN A 59 3.90 -1.85 4.13
CA ASN A 59 3.04 -3.02 4.16
C ASN A 59 2.16 -3.04 2.90
N LEU A 60 2.23 -4.13 2.12
CA LEU A 60 1.54 -4.30 0.84
C LEU A 60 0.32 -5.22 0.90
N GLN A 61 -0.01 -5.71 2.10
CA GLN A 61 -1.09 -6.66 2.32
C GLN A 61 -2.48 -6.05 2.49
N PRO A 62 -2.66 -4.77 2.90
CA PRO A 62 -3.98 -4.18 2.95
C PRO A 62 -4.74 -4.38 1.64
N LEU A 63 -5.92 -4.98 1.72
CA LEU A 63 -6.72 -5.40 0.57
C LEU A 63 -7.14 -4.25 -0.33
N SER A 64 -7.35 -3.08 0.27
CA SER A 64 -7.69 -1.82 -0.39
C SER A 64 -7.47 -0.67 0.59
N GLY A 65 -7.75 0.57 0.17
CA GLY A 65 -7.56 1.75 1.01
C GLY A 65 -8.40 1.76 2.30
N SER A 66 -9.64 1.26 2.27
CA SER A 66 -10.50 1.25 3.47
C SER A 66 -9.98 0.30 4.56
N PRO A 67 -9.62 -0.97 4.26
CA PRO A 67 -8.89 -1.84 5.18
C PRO A 67 -7.57 -1.23 5.68
N ALA A 68 -6.76 -0.63 4.80
CA ALA A 68 -5.50 -0.01 5.19
C ALA A 68 -5.69 1.07 6.27
N ASN A 69 -6.68 1.95 6.09
CA ASN A 69 -7.00 2.98 7.07
C ASN A 69 -7.47 2.36 8.40
N PHE A 70 -8.33 1.35 8.32
CA PHE A 70 -8.89 0.70 9.51
C PHE A 70 -7.84 -0.08 10.31
N GLU A 71 -6.90 -0.72 9.62
CA GLU A 71 -5.74 -1.40 10.21
C GLU A 71 -4.85 -0.42 10.97
N VAL A 72 -4.58 0.77 10.40
CA VAL A 72 -3.85 1.84 11.08
C VAL A 72 -4.61 2.30 12.32
N TYR A 73 -5.92 2.53 12.23
CA TYR A 73 -6.71 2.94 13.39
C TYR A 73 -6.66 1.90 14.51
N ILE A 74 -6.82 0.61 14.20
CA ILE A 74 -6.76 -0.44 15.22
C ILE A 74 -5.34 -0.60 15.80
N ALA A 75 -4.30 -0.32 15.00
CA ALA A 75 -2.92 -0.41 15.46
C ALA A 75 -2.55 0.70 16.45
N VAL A 76 -3.14 1.89 16.32
CA VAL A 76 -2.74 3.08 17.09
C VAL A 76 -3.78 3.59 18.07
N LEU A 77 -5.04 3.16 17.96
CA LEU A 77 -6.15 3.64 18.79
C LEU A 77 -6.73 2.50 19.64
N ASN A 78 -7.09 2.84 20.88
CA ASN A 78 -7.95 2.00 21.69
C ASN A 78 -9.42 2.20 21.29
N PRO A 79 -10.29 1.22 21.59
CA PRO A 79 -11.73 1.43 21.46
C PRO A 79 -12.17 2.72 22.16
N HIS A 80 -12.92 3.55 21.43
CA HIS A 80 -13.43 4.87 21.84
C HIS A 80 -12.44 6.05 21.83
N ASP A 81 -11.19 5.86 21.40
CA ASP A 81 -10.25 6.97 21.19
C ASP A 81 -10.70 7.89 20.04
N ARG A 82 -10.27 9.15 20.09
CA ARG A 82 -10.60 10.17 19.08
C ARG A 82 -9.51 10.25 18.00
N ILE A 83 -9.92 10.09 16.74
CA ILE A 83 -9.01 10.09 15.58
C ILE A 83 -8.27 11.43 15.35
N MET A 84 -8.85 12.57 15.75
CA MET A 84 -8.38 13.89 15.29
C MET A 84 -7.27 14.57 16.12
N LYS A 85 -6.74 13.99 17.21
CA LYS A 85 -5.83 14.76 18.08
C LYS A 85 -4.71 14.01 18.80
N ASP A 86 -4.88 12.72 19.08
CA ASP A 86 -3.93 11.99 19.91
C ASP A 86 -3.18 10.94 19.07
N LEU A 87 -2.04 11.33 18.52
CA LEU A 87 -1.08 10.34 18.02
C LEU A 87 -0.39 9.72 19.24
N VAL A 88 -0.52 8.41 19.44
CA VAL A 88 0.14 7.73 20.55
C VAL A 88 1.65 7.78 20.34
N LEU A 89 2.33 8.69 21.05
CA LEU A 89 3.78 8.82 21.04
C LEU A 89 4.41 7.59 21.70
N GLY A 90 5.37 6.94 21.03
CA GLY A 90 6.15 5.82 21.58
C GLY A 90 5.70 4.42 21.13
N VAL A 91 4.73 4.32 20.23
CA VAL A 91 4.36 3.04 19.61
C VAL A 91 5.33 2.72 18.47
N ASP A 92 5.85 1.49 18.46
CA ASP A 92 6.51 0.92 17.27
C ASP A 92 5.45 0.66 16.20
N LEU A 93 5.28 1.64 15.31
CA LEU A 93 4.25 1.64 14.28
C LEU A 93 4.39 0.47 13.31
N GLU A 94 5.62 0.05 13.00
CA GLU A 94 5.84 -1.05 12.06
C GLU A 94 5.30 -2.35 12.66
N THR A 95 5.70 -2.66 13.89
CA THR A 95 5.22 -3.86 14.60
C THR A 95 3.71 -3.80 14.84
N ALA A 96 3.18 -2.65 15.30
CA ALA A 96 1.77 -2.50 15.62
C ALA A 96 0.89 -2.70 14.38
N ILE A 97 1.22 -2.04 13.26
CA ILE A 97 0.45 -2.15 12.02
C ILE A 97 0.54 -3.58 11.47
N ASN A 98 1.75 -4.15 11.37
CA ASN A 98 1.93 -5.50 10.83
C ASN A 98 1.16 -6.57 11.62
N ASN A 99 1.06 -6.44 12.94
CA ASN A 99 0.29 -7.35 13.76
C ASN A 99 -1.21 -7.28 13.48
N VAL A 100 -1.77 -6.08 13.27
CA VAL A 100 -3.21 -5.90 13.04
C VAL A 100 -3.66 -6.45 11.70
N VAL A 101 -2.88 -6.20 10.64
CA VAL A 101 -3.22 -6.63 9.28
C VAL A 101 -3.50 -8.14 9.25
N PHE A 102 -2.60 -8.94 9.82
CA PHE A 102 -2.68 -10.40 9.75
C PHE A 102 -3.37 -11.05 10.96
N SER A 103 -3.22 -10.51 12.16
CA SER A 103 -3.72 -11.19 13.37
C SER A 103 -5.18 -10.86 13.67
N ALA A 104 -5.66 -9.70 13.21
CA ALA A 104 -6.98 -9.19 13.61
C ALA A 104 -7.98 -9.11 12.44
N LEU A 105 -7.53 -8.81 11.22
CA LEU A 105 -8.45 -8.40 10.15
C LEU A 105 -8.37 -9.25 8.88
N GLN A 106 -7.21 -9.78 8.51
CA GLN A 106 -7.03 -10.56 7.28
C GLN A 106 -6.46 -11.94 7.58
N SER A 107 -6.94 -12.96 6.86
CA SER A 107 -6.43 -14.32 7.01
C SER A 107 -5.09 -14.52 6.30
N GLY A 108 -4.93 -13.95 5.11
CA GLY A 108 -3.74 -14.08 4.28
C GLY A 108 -3.67 -13.02 3.17
N PRO A 109 -2.47 -12.72 2.66
CA PRO A 109 -2.27 -11.76 1.60
C PRO A 109 -2.67 -12.30 0.23
N HIS A 110 -2.94 -11.34 -0.64
CA HIS A 110 -3.41 -11.55 -1.98
C HIS A 110 -2.23 -11.35 -2.93
N ASN A 111 -1.35 -12.35 -3.03
CA ASN A 111 -0.05 -12.21 -3.73
C ASN A 111 -0.17 -11.81 -5.21
N HIS A 112 -1.29 -12.15 -5.86
CA HIS A 112 -1.59 -11.68 -7.21
C HIS A 112 -1.74 -10.15 -7.26
N THR A 113 -2.41 -9.56 -6.27
CA THR A 113 -2.53 -8.11 -6.10
C THR A 113 -1.16 -7.48 -5.85
N ILE A 114 -0.33 -8.10 -5.00
CA ILE A 114 1.06 -7.66 -4.78
C ILE A 114 1.85 -7.70 -6.09
N GLY A 115 1.67 -8.74 -6.91
CA GLY A 115 2.22 -8.84 -8.26
C GLY A 115 1.80 -7.70 -9.18
N GLY A 116 0.50 -7.40 -9.20
CA GLY A 116 -0.06 -6.26 -9.95
C GLY A 116 0.55 -4.94 -9.49
N LEU A 117 0.61 -4.71 -8.17
CA LEU A 117 1.24 -3.53 -7.59
C LEU A 117 2.71 -3.41 -7.99
N ALA A 118 3.47 -4.51 -8.00
CA ALA A 118 4.85 -4.50 -8.45
C ALA A 118 4.98 -3.95 -9.87
N VAL A 119 4.10 -4.38 -10.78
CA VAL A 119 4.07 -3.93 -12.18
C VAL A 119 3.67 -2.47 -12.26
N CYS A 120 2.60 -2.06 -11.59
CA CYS A 120 2.13 -0.69 -11.55
C CYS A 120 3.19 0.26 -10.98
N LEU A 121 3.88 -0.11 -9.90
CA LEU A 121 4.95 0.67 -9.30
C LEU A 121 6.14 0.84 -10.26
N LYS A 122 6.49 -0.20 -11.02
CA LYS A 122 7.51 -0.08 -12.07
C LYS A 122 7.06 0.87 -13.18
N HIS A 123 5.80 0.77 -13.63
CA HIS A 123 5.27 1.66 -14.65
C HIS A 123 5.19 3.11 -14.18
N ALA A 124 4.85 3.34 -12.90
CA ALA A 124 4.78 4.67 -12.29
C ALA A 124 6.13 5.42 -12.32
N GLN A 125 7.25 4.69 -12.37
CA GLN A 125 8.58 5.28 -12.47
C GLN A 125 8.98 5.67 -13.90
N SER A 126 8.24 5.22 -14.91
CA SER A 126 8.55 5.48 -16.31
C SER A 126 8.43 6.96 -16.67
N THR A 127 9.25 7.42 -17.62
CA THR A 127 9.20 8.79 -18.14
C THR A 127 7.87 9.09 -18.84
N GLU A 128 7.30 8.10 -19.51
CA GLU A 128 6.00 8.19 -20.17
C GLU A 128 4.88 8.45 -19.14
N PHE A 129 4.83 7.66 -18.07
CA PHE A 129 3.81 7.84 -17.03
C PHE A 129 3.95 9.19 -16.32
N LYS A 130 5.18 9.66 -16.08
CA LYS A 130 5.44 11.00 -15.52
C LYS A 130 4.97 12.12 -16.45
N ALA A 131 5.20 11.97 -17.76
CA ALA A 131 4.73 12.94 -18.75
C ALA A 131 3.20 13.00 -18.79
N TYR A 132 2.55 11.83 -18.79
CA TYR A 132 1.10 11.70 -18.71
C TYR A 132 0.53 12.39 -17.46
N GLN A 133 1.07 12.11 -16.27
CA GLN A 133 0.61 12.75 -15.03
C GLN A 133 0.76 14.27 -15.04
N ASN A 134 1.85 14.78 -15.63
CA ASN A 134 2.03 16.23 -15.77
C ASN A 134 0.98 16.84 -16.71
N GLN A 135 0.65 16.15 -17.81
CA GLN A 135 -0.39 16.59 -18.73
C GLN A 135 -1.75 16.67 -18.03
N ASP A 136 -2.17 15.61 -17.33
CA ASP A 136 -3.44 15.56 -16.60
C ASP A 136 -3.58 16.72 -15.60
N ILE A 137 -2.51 17.04 -14.86
CA ILE A 137 -2.49 18.17 -13.93
C ILE A 137 -2.67 19.51 -14.67
N GLN A 138 -2.01 19.71 -15.81
CA GLN A 138 -2.17 20.94 -16.59
C GLN A 138 -3.59 21.09 -17.14
N GLU A 139 -4.19 19.99 -17.59
CA GLU A 139 -5.58 19.98 -18.08
C GLU A 139 -6.57 20.31 -16.96
N LEU A 140 -6.39 19.70 -15.78
CA LEU A 140 -7.20 20.02 -14.59
C LEU A 140 -7.03 21.49 -14.18
N LEU A 141 -5.80 22.00 -14.11
CA LEU A 141 -5.57 23.40 -13.75
C LEU A 141 -6.23 24.35 -14.77
N ALA A 142 -6.10 24.07 -16.07
CA ALA A 142 -6.74 24.86 -17.12
C ALA A 142 -8.28 24.85 -17.02
N ALA A 143 -8.88 23.68 -16.73
CA ALA A 143 -10.32 23.53 -16.59
C ALA A 143 -10.88 24.29 -15.38
N TRP A 144 -10.13 24.32 -14.27
CA TRP A 144 -10.58 24.95 -13.03
C TRP A 144 -10.18 26.42 -12.88
N LYS A 145 -9.18 26.90 -13.64
CA LYS A 145 -8.69 28.28 -13.59
C LYS A 145 -9.78 29.36 -13.68
N PRO A 146 -10.81 29.25 -14.56
CA PRO A 146 -11.88 30.24 -14.63
C PRO A 146 -12.72 30.37 -13.35
N TYR A 147 -12.73 29.34 -12.49
CA TYR A 147 -13.52 29.33 -11.25
C TYR A 147 -12.75 29.88 -10.05
N PHE A 148 -11.42 30.02 -10.14
CA PHE A 148 -10.58 30.57 -9.08
C PHE A 148 -10.22 32.05 -9.30
N ASP A 149 -10.22 32.51 -10.56
CA ASP A 149 -9.86 33.88 -10.93
C ASP A 149 -11.07 34.84 -11.04
N ALA A 150 -12.27 34.39 -10.65
CA ALA A 150 -13.51 35.18 -10.61
C ALA A 150 -13.78 35.75 -9.21
#